data_AF-A0A942G5I5-F1
#
_entry.id   AF-A0A942G5I5-F1
#
_cell.length_a   1.000
_cell.length_b   1.000
_cell.length_c   1.000
_cell.angle_alpha   90.00
_cell.angle_beta   90.00
_cell.angle_gamma   90.00
#
_symmetry.space_group_name_H-M   'P 1'
#
loop_
_entity.id
_entity.type
_entity.pdbx_description
1 polymer ?
#
loop_
_entity_poly.entity_id
_entity_poly.type
_entity_poly.pdbx_seq_one_letter_code
_entity_poly.pdbx_strand_id
1 'polypeptide(L)'
;MAIPRDLLAQVRRLDEYELRRLLIVVRGLLSHTDGQPTPHEPDLPAGLSYRREHVRCGKAGCTTCPHGPYWYAYWKEDGRTRKRYVGRSRPGEADDETDDGATAAPRREDTSD
;
A
#
# COMPACT_ATOMS: atom_id res chain seq x y z
N MET A 1 -7.25 -8.84 8.96
CA MET A 1 -6.70 -7.71 9.76
C MET A 1 -5.92 -6.78 8.83
N ALA A 2 -5.87 -5.48 9.13
CA ALA A 2 -5.01 -4.55 8.40
C ALA A 2 -3.59 -4.58 9.00
N ILE A 3 -2.56 -4.40 8.16
CA ILE A 3 -1.17 -4.29 8.63
C ILE A 3 -1.03 -2.99 9.46
N PRO A 4 -0.45 -3.02 10.67
CA PRO A 4 -0.21 -1.84 11.50
C PRO A 4 0.65 -0.78 10.79
N ARG A 5 0.36 0.51 11.02
CA ARG A 5 1.07 1.63 10.35
C ARG A 5 2.52 1.75 10.78
N ASP A 6 2.79 1.51 12.06
CA ASP A 6 4.10 1.46 12.67
C ASP A 6 4.97 0.37 12.04
N LEU A 7 4.40 -0.81 11.76
CA LEU A 7 5.12 -1.87 11.04
C LEU A 7 5.48 -1.43 9.62
N LEU A 8 4.56 -0.79 8.89
CA LEU A 8 4.87 -0.26 7.56
C LEU A 8 5.97 0.82 7.59
N ALA A 9 5.95 1.70 8.60
CA ALA A 9 6.99 2.71 8.78
C ALA A 9 8.36 2.07 9.07
N GLN A 10 8.42 1.02 9.89
CA GLN A 10 9.64 0.25 10.13
C GLN A 10 10.17 -0.39 8.84
N VAL A 11 9.30 -1.05 8.06
CA VAL A 11 9.69 -1.67 6.78
C VAL A 11 10.23 -0.64 5.78
N ARG A 12 9.67 0.57 5.74
CA ARG A 12 10.17 1.65 4.87
C ARG A 12 11.56 2.17 5.20
N ARG A 13 12.00 1.99 6.46
CA ARG A 13 13.32 2.43 6.92
C ARG A 13 14.42 1.38 6.67
N LEU A 14 14.03 0.17 6.27
CA LEU A 14 14.98 -0.90 5.99
C LEU A 14 15.82 -0.57 4.74
N ASP A 15 17.10 -0.90 4.80
CA ASP A 15 17.97 -0.81 3.65
C ASP A 15 17.72 -1.93 2.62
N GLU A 16 18.41 -1.89 1.49
CA GLU A 16 18.25 -2.85 0.40
C GLU A 16 18.55 -4.30 0.84
N TYR A 17 19.54 -4.50 1.71
CA TYR A 17 19.92 -5.82 2.23
C TYR A 17 18.86 -6.35 3.19
N GLU A 18 18.40 -5.51 4.11
CA GLU A 18 17.35 -5.83 5.09
C GLU A 18 16.02 -6.14 4.39
N LEU A 19 15.65 -5.37 3.36
CA LEU A 19 14.47 -5.62 2.55
C LEU A 19 14.55 -6.96 1.81
N ARG A 20 15.71 -7.30 1.22
CA ARG A 20 15.92 -8.63 0.62
C ARG A 20 15.78 -9.74 1.64
N ARG A 21 16.34 -9.56 2.84
CA ARG A 21 16.23 -10.53 3.93
C ARG A 21 14.79 -10.70 4.38
N LEU A 22 14.04 -9.61 4.55
CA LEU A 22 12.61 -9.64 4.88
C LEU A 22 11.81 -10.39 3.81
N LEU A 23 12.09 -10.14 2.54
CA LEU A 23 11.42 -10.81 1.42
C LEU A 23 11.59 -12.34 1.46
N ILE A 24 12.79 -12.83 1.80
CA ILE A 24 13.05 -14.27 1.97
C ILE A 24 12.17 -14.86 3.08
N VAL A 25 12.10 -14.19 4.23
CA VAL A 25 11.28 -14.65 5.37
C VAL A 25 9.80 -14.68 5.01
N VAL A 26 9.28 -13.58 4.43
CA VAL A 26 7.87 -13.48 4.02
C VAL A 26 7.52 -14.58 3.00
N ARG A 27 8.40 -14.86 2.03
CA ARG A 27 8.21 -15.94 1.05
C ARG A 27 8.14 -17.32 1.71
N GLY A 28 9.03 -17.59 2.67
CA GLY A 28 9.01 -18.84 3.42
C GLY A 28 7.69 -19.02 4.16
N LEU A 29 7.25 -17.99 4.88
CA LEU A 29 5.99 -18.01 5.61
C LEU A 29 4.78 -18.27 4.69
N LEU A 30 4.67 -17.54 3.57
CA LEU A 30 3.58 -17.72 2.60
C LEU A 30 3.57 -19.13 1.99
N SER A 31 4.75 -19.66 1.62
CA SER A 31 4.88 -21.01 1.03
C SER A 31 4.43 -22.13 1.99
N HIS A 32 4.56 -21.91 3.30
CA HIS A 32 4.11 -22.87 4.32
C HIS A 32 2.64 -22.72 4.71
N THR A 33 1.96 -21.66 4.27
CA THR A 33 0.57 -21.38 4.67
C THR A 33 -0.45 -22.07 3.75
N ASP A 34 -0.15 -22.24 2.45
CA ASP A 34 -1.17 -22.67 1.47
C ASP A 34 -0.83 -23.90 0.61
N GLY A 35 0.31 -24.55 0.84
CA GLY A 35 0.67 -25.76 0.09
C GLY A 35 1.10 -25.49 -1.36
N GLN A 36 2.26 -26.04 -1.70
CA GLN A 36 3.02 -25.90 -2.94
C GLN A 36 3.79 -24.58 -3.10
N PRO A 37 5.14 -24.62 -3.14
CA PRO A 37 5.91 -23.46 -3.58
C PRO A 37 5.54 -23.16 -5.03
N THR A 38 5.03 -21.95 -5.30
CA THR A 38 4.93 -21.47 -6.68
C THR A 38 6.35 -21.33 -7.23
N PRO A 39 6.68 -21.92 -8.39
CA PRO A 39 8.04 -21.88 -8.96
C PRO A 39 8.52 -20.47 -9.35
N HIS A 40 7.61 -19.51 -9.39
CA HIS A 40 7.93 -18.11 -9.58
C HIS A 40 7.79 -17.39 -8.24
N GLU A 41 8.71 -16.45 -8.01
CA GLU A 41 8.61 -15.44 -6.96
C GLU A 41 7.16 -14.97 -6.81
N PRO A 42 6.71 -14.50 -5.63
CA PRO A 42 5.50 -13.70 -5.56
C PRO A 42 5.78 -12.44 -6.39
N ASP A 43 5.55 -12.55 -7.69
CA ASP A 43 5.62 -11.45 -8.62
C ASP A 43 4.65 -10.42 -8.07
N LEU A 44 5.09 -9.16 -8.09
CA LEU A 44 4.16 -8.05 -7.93
C LEU A 44 2.96 -8.35 -8.84
N PRO A 45 1.72 -8.17 -8.37
CA PRO A 45 0.56 -8.59 -9.13
C PRO A 45 0.65 -8.01 -10.54
N ALA A 46 0.36 -8.84 -11.55
CA ALA A 46 0.56 -8.47 -12.94
C ALA A 46 -0.09 -7.09 -13.23
N GLY A 47 0.70 -6.18 -13.80
CA GLY A 47 0.27 -4.81 -14.07
C GLY A 47 0.22 -3.89 -12.84
N LEU A 48 0.96 -4.20 -11.76
CA LEU A 48 1.10 -3.27 -10.62
C LEU A 48 1.63 -1.91 -11.10
N SER A 49 0.86 -0.87 -10.88
CA SER A 49 1.25 0.52 -11.15
C SER A 49 0.94 1.39 -9.95
N TYR A 50 1.75 2.42 -9.75
CA TYR A 50 1.53 3.43 -8.70
C TYR A 50 1.01 4.71 -9.35
N ARG A 51 -0.03 5.31 -8.75
CA ARG A 51 -0.63 6.56 -9.21
C ARG A 51 -0.91 7.50 -8.05
N ARG A 52 -0.75 8.80 -8.29
CA ARG A 52 -1.11 9.87 -7.34
C ARG A 52 -2.57 10.25 -7.51
N GLU A 53 -3.34 10.30 -6.42
CA GLU A 53 -4.75 10.69 -6.42
C GLU A 53 -5.03 11.75 -5.37
N HIS A 54 -5.93 12.68 -5.70
CA HIS A 54 -6.58 13.53 -4.72
C HIS A 54 -7.91 12.91 -4.29
N VAL A 55 -8.23 12.98 -2.99
CA VAL A 55 -9.42 12.35 -2.40
C VAL A 55 -10.28 13.36 -1.65
N ARG A 56 -11.60 13.26 -1.82
CA ARG A 56 -12.56 13.99 -0.99
C ARG A 56 -12.82 13.19 0.30
N CYS A 57 -12.78 13.84 1.46
CA CYS A 57 -12.96 13.17 2.75
C CYS A 57 -14.41 12.90 3.13
N GLY A 58 -15.38 13.54 2.48
CA GLY A 58 -16.81 13.38 2.80
C GLY A 58 -17.27 14.10 4.08
N LYS A 59 -16.37 14.78 4.80
CA LYS A 59 -16.72 15.56 6.00
C LYS A 59 -17.52 16.81 5.61
N ALA A 60 -18.70 16.99 6.22
CA ALA A 60 -19.51 18.20 6.05
C ALA A 60 -18.72 19.44 6.47
N GLY A 61 -18.71 20.47 5.63
CA GLY A 61 -17.98 21.72 5.90
C GLY A 61 -16.46 21.66 5.68
N CYS A 62 -15.93 20.60 5.06
CA CYS A 62 -14.51 20.57 4.71
C CYS A 62 -14.17 21.58 3.60
N THR A 63 -13.36 22.59 3.93
CA THR A 63 -12.92 23.64 3.00
C THR A 63 -11.57 23.34 2.34
N THR A 64 -10.84 22.33 2.81
CA THR A 64 -9.49 21.98 2.35
C THR A 64 -9.48 20.80 1.38
N CYS A 65 -10.66 20.34 0.93
CA CYS A 65 -10.77 19.30 -0.08
C CYS A 65 -10.44 19.86 -1.48
N PRO A 66 -9.88 19.03 -2.38
CA PRO A 66 -9.55 17.62 -2.19
C PRO A 66 -8.17 17.42 -1.53
N HIS A 67 -8.02 16.39 -0.70
CA HIS A 67 -6.77 16.07 -0.01
C HIS A 67 -5.82 15.28 -0.90
N GLY A 68 -4.52 15.38 -0.65
CA GLY A 68 -3.48 14.67 -1.38
C GLY A 68 -2.46 15.62 -2.00
N PRO A 69 -1.71 15.17 -3.03
CA PRO A 69 -1.83 13.87 -3.68
C PRO A 69 -1.36 12.72 -2.78
N TYR A 70 -2.09 11.60 -2.79
CA TYR A 70 -1.68 10.36 -2.15
C TYR A 70 -1.33 9.29 -3.17
N TRP A 71 -0.40 8.41 -2.83
CA TRP A 71 -0.07 7.25 -3.64
C TRP A 71 -1.07 6.10 -3.43
N TYR A 72 -1.50 5.55 -4.57
CA TYR A 72 -2.29 4.33 -4.66
C TYR A 72 -1.57 3.32 -5.55
N ALA A 73 -1.60 2.06 -5.14
CA ALA A 73 -1.24 0.91 -5.94
C ALA A 73 -2.46 0.45 -6.74
N TYR A 74 -2.26 0.06 -7.99
CA TYR A 74 -3.26 -0.41 -8.93
C TYR A 74 -2.81 -1.72 -9.56
N TRP A 75 -3.65 -2.75 -9.58
CA TRP A 75 -3.35 -4.01 -10.26
C TRP A 75 -4.61 -4.67 -10.82
N LYS A 76 -4.43 -5.72 -11.63
CA LYS A 76 -5.53 -6.56 -12.11
C LYS A 76 -5.61 -7.84 -11.29
N GLU A 77 -6.82 -8.17 -10.88
CA GLU A 77 -7.16 -9.39 -10.13
C GLU A 77 -8.53 -9.86 -10.61
N ASP A 78 -8.63 -11.10 -11.09
CA ASP A 78 -9.86 -11.69 -11.64
C ASP A 78 -10.57 -10.80 -12.69
N GLY A 79 -9.79 -10.18 -13.58
CA GLY A 79 -10.27 -9.25 -14.62
C GLY A 79 -10.67 -7.86 -14.11
N ARG A 80 -10.81 -7.67 -12.79
CA ARG A 80 -11.20 -6.40 -12.16
C ARG A 80 -9.97 -5.57 -11.81
N THR A 81 -10.09 -4.25 -11.91
CA THR A 81 -9.03 -3.33 -11.43
C THR A 81 -9.17 -3.18 -9.92
N ARG A 82 -8.14 -3.60 -9.18
CA ARG A 82 -8.03 -3.35 -7.75
C ARG A 82 -7.15 -2.14 -7.49
N LYS A 83 -7.40 -1.49 -6.36
CA LYS A 83 -6.53 -0.43 -5.86
C LYS A 83 -6.35 -0.48 -4.36
N ARG A 84 -5.20 -0.01 -3.88
CA ARG A 84 -4.90 0.09 -2.44
C ARG A 84 -4.17 1.38 -2.14
N TYR A 85 -4.59 2.03 -1.05
CA TYR A 85 -3.89 3.20 -0.52
C TYR A 85 -2.50 2.80 -0.04
N VAL A 86 -1.49 3.57 -0.43
CA VAL A 86 -0.08 3.30 -0.10
C VAL A 86 0.45 4.31 0.93
N GLY A 87 0.13 5.60 0.75
CA GLY A 87 0.64 6.64 1.65
C GLY A 87 0.83 7.98 0.95
N ARG A 88 1.59 8.88 1.59
CA ARG A 88 2.00 10.17 1.02
C ARG A 88 3.22 10.03 0.11
N SER A 89 4.16 9.15 0.46
CA SER A 89 5.34 8.81 -0.35
C SER A 89 5.17 7.50 -1.10
N ARG A 90 5.83 7.39 -2.25
CA ARG A 90 5.86 6.15 -3.04
C ARG A 90 6.69 5.10 -2.28
N PRO A 91 6.42 3.80 -2.42
CA PRO A 91 7.36 2.78 -1.94
C PRO A 91 8.73 2.99 -2.59
N GLY A 92 9.77 3.13 -1.77
CA GLY A 92 11.14 3.44 -2.19
C GLY A 92 11.51 4.93 -2.17
N GLU A 93 10.54 5.81 -1.93
CA GLU A 93 10.81 7.21 -1.56
C GLU A 93 10.79 7.31 -0.03
N ALA A 94 11.74 8.03 0.57
CA ALA A 94 11.70 8.33 1.99
C ALA A 94 10.40 9.08 2.33
N ASP A 95 9.81 8.76 3.48
CA ASP A 95 8.66 9.53 3.99
C ASP A 95 9.19 10.91 4.41
N ASP A 96 8.87 11.98 3.67
CA ASP A 96 9.07 13.36 4.14
C ASP A 96 8.12 13.56 5.33
N GLU A 97 8.66 13.45 6.55
CA GLU A 97 7.94 13.66 7.81
C GLU A 97 7.64 15.15 8.00
N THR A 98 6.71 15.70 7.20
CA THR A 98 5.96 16.90 7.59
C THR A 98 4.66 16.45 8.26
N ASP A 99 4.75 16.29 9.57
CA ASP A 99 3.65 16.06 10.50
C ASP A 99 2.79 17.32 10.63
N ASP A 100 2.02 17.63 9.58
CA ASP A 100 0.91 18.59 9.65
C ASP A 100 -0.42 17.83 9.60
N GLY A 101 -0.76 17.14 10.69
CA GLY A 101 -2.16 16.83 11.05
C GLY A 101 -3.04 16.12 10.00
N ALA A 102 -2.47 15.36 9.05
CA ALA A 102 -3.27 14.77 7.98
C ALA A 102 -4.10 13.59 8.49
N THR A 103 -5.39 13.86 8.62
CA THR A 103 -6.46 12.87 8.82
C THR A 103 -6.21 11.66 7.90
N ALA A 104 -6.19 10.47 8.50
CA ALA A 104 -6.13 9.19 7.79
C ALA A 104 -7.03 9.20 6.56
N ALA A 105 -6.49 8.86 5.38
CA ALA A 105 -7.29 8.76 4.16
C ALA A 105 -8.60 8.00 4.44
N PRO A 106 -9.76 8.52 4.01
CA PRO A 106 -11.04 7.85 4.28
C PRO A 106 -11.02 6.46 3.64
N ARG A 107 -11.41 5.45 4.42
CA ARG A 107 -11.75 4.14 3.88
C ARG A 107 -12.92 4.36 2.92
N ARG A 108 -12.69 4.26 1.61
CA ARG A 108 -13.79 3.94 0.70
C ARG A 108 -14.11 2.49 1.00
N GLU A 109 -15.19 2.28 1.75
CA GLU A 109 -15.83 0.98 1.88
C GLU A 109 -16.01 0.41 0.48
N ASP A 110 -15.66 -0.87 0.33
CA ASP A 110 -15.93 -1.69 -0.84
C ASP A 110 -17.39 -1.50 -1.25
N THR A 111 -17.60 -0.68 -2.29
CA THR A 111 -18.84 -0.77 -3.07
C THR A 111 -18.56 -1.78 -4.16
N SER A 112 -19.05 -2.98 -3.91
CA SER A 112 -19.23 -4.09 -4.85
C SER A 112 -20.06 -3.70 -6.06
N ASP A 113 -19.74 -4.31 -7.21
CA ASP A 113 -20.68 -4.96 -8.15
C ASP A 113 -19.86 -5.95 -9.02
#